data_AF-A0A1I5DFI5-F1
#
_entry.id   AF-A0A1I5DFI5-F1
#
_cell.length_a   1.000
_cell.length_b   1.000
_cell.length_c   1.000
_cell.angle_alpha   90.00
_cell.angle_beta   90.00
_cell.angle_gamma   90.00
#
_symmetry.space_group_name_H-M   'P 1'
#
loop_
_entity.id
_entity.type
_entity.pdbx_description
1 polymer ?
#
loop_
_entity_poly.entity_id
_entity_poly.type
_entity_poly.pdbx_seq_one_letter_code
_entity_poly.pdbx_strand_id
1 'polypeptide(L)'
;MKNSISFLLNSAEYFLVLAVLVYWHGTSNLLNPFAIGLLAVLIFQIICRNKVIGILIPCVLMLLSMYMILALFSEVNEFESFKSDAQRLLFIGLAYFLGTILISFLMIWKYLPKSSNKQLAYK
;
A
#
# COMPACT_ATOMS: atom_id res chain seq x y z
N MET A 1 20.70 9.51 -7.90
CA MET A 1 19.24 9.61 -7.59
C MET A 1 18.34 8.81 -8.53
N LYS A 2 18.52 8.80 -9.86
CA LYS A 2 17.68 7.99 -10.79
C LYS A 2 17.62 6.49 -10.46
N ASN A 3 18.73 5.89 -9.98
CA ASN A 3 18.79 4.47 -9.62
C ASN A 3 17.97 4.11 -8.36
N SER A 4 17.84 5.01 -7.39
CA SER A 4 17.14 4.72 -6.14
C SER A 4 15.62 4.67 -6.35
N ILE A 5 15.09 5.59 -7.17
CA ILE A 5 13.66 5.64 -7.48
C ILE A 5 13.24 4.45 -8.35
N SER A 6 14.06 4.05 -9.33
CA SER A 6 13.78 2.86 -10.14
C SER A 6 13.82 1.57 -9.31
N PHE A 7 14.71 1.48 -8.33
CA PHE A 7 14.76 0.36 -7.38
C PHE A 7 13.48 0.28 -6.54
N LEU A 8 13.02 1.42 -5.97
CA LEU A 8 11.79 1.48 -5.19
C LEU A 8 10.56 1.09 -6.02
N LEU A 9 10.44 1.61 -7.25
CA LEU A 9 9.36 1.24 -8.18
C LEU A 9 9.36 -0.26 -8.50
N ASN A 10 10.53 -0.84 -8.75
CA ASN A 10 10.63 -2.27 -9.05
C ASN A 10 10.35 -3.18 -7.85
N SER A 11 10.47 -2.65 -6.63
CA SER A 11 10.29 -3.42 -5.39
C SER A 11 8.92 -3.19 -4.73
N ALA A 12 8.06 -2.36 -5.32
CA ALA A 12 6.79 -1.94 -4.72
C ALA A 12 5.88 -3.12 -4.36
N GLU A 13 5.79 -4.14 -5.22
CA GLU A 13 4.99 -5.35 -4.95
C GLU A 13 5.45 -6.08 -3.68
N TYR A 14 6.76 -6.21 -3.48
CA TYR A 14 7.33 -6.90 -2.32
C TYR A 14 7.09 -6.11 -1.03
N PHE A 15 7.13 -4.77 -1.09
CA PHE A 15 6.78 -3.93 0.04
C PHE A 15 5.29 -4.06 0.42
N LEU A 16 4.39 -4.18 -0.56
CA LEU A 16 2.97 -4.44 -0.26
C LEU A 16 2.73 -5.84 0.31
N VAL A 17 3.47 -6.85 -0.15
CA VAL A 17 3.44 -8.19 0.47
C VAL A 17 3.87 -8.10 1.93
N LEU A 18 4.96 -7.39 2.22
CA LEU A 18 5.40 -7.12 3.60
C LEU A 18 4.33 -6.42 4.43
N ALA A 19 3.65 -5.42 3.86
CA ALA A 19 2.55 -4.74 4.55
C ALA A 19 1.42 -5.72 4.91
N VAL A 20 0.99 -6.57 3.97
CA VAL A 20 -0.02 -7.60 4.23
C VAL A 20 0.43 -8.59 5.30
N LEU A 21 1.70 -8.98 5.33
CA LEU A 21 2.24 -9.86 6.37
C LEU A 21 2.24 -9.19 7.75
N VAL A 22 2.58 -7.89 7.84
CA VAL A 22 2.50 -7.12 9.09
C VAL A 22 1.05 -7.03 9.59
N TYR A 23 0.10 -6.74 8.70
CA TYR A 23 -1.33 -6.76 9.02
C TYR A 23 -1.78 -8.13 9.53
N TRP A 24 -1.39 -9.20 8.83
CA TRP A 24 -1.78 -10.56 9.19
C TRP A 24 -1.24 -10.94 10.57
N HIS A 25 0.03 -10.63 10.84
CA HIS A 25 0.63 -10.82 12.15
C HIS A 25 -0.13 -10.06 13.25
N GLY A 26 -0.49 -8.80 12.99
CA GLY A 26 -1.26 -7.96 13.93
C GLY A 26 -2.66 -8.50 14.25
N THR A 27 -3.27 -9.30 13.36
CA THR A 27 -4.60 -9.89 13.61
C THR A 27 -4.55 -11.01 14.66
N SER A 28 -3.37 -11.61 14.92
CA SER A 28 -3.23 -12.79 15.80
C SER A 28 -4.14 -13.98 15.43
N ASN A 29 -4.68 -13.99 14.21
CA ASN A 29 -5.51 -15.07 13.66
C ASN A 29 -4.79 -15.67 12.44
N LEU A 30 -4.36 -16.92 12.58
CA LEU A 30 -3.68 -17.66 11.51
C LEU A 30 -4.60 -17.86 10.29
N LEU A 31 -5.90 -18.09 10.51
CA LEU A 31 -6.87 -18.29 9.43
C LEU A 31 -7.62 -16.99 9.15
N ASN A 32 -6.92 -16.03 8.52
CA ASN A 32 -7.52 -14.79 8.04
C ASN A 32 -7.73 -14.87 6.51
N PRO A 33 -8.96 -15.11 6.02
CA PRO A 33 -9.24 -15.24 4.59
C PRO A 33 -8.88 -13.98 3.79
N PHE A 34 -9.02 -12.78 4.38
CA PHE A 34 -8.66 -11.53 3.72
C PHE A 34 -7.15 -11.41 3.54
N ALA A 35 -6.37 -11.73 4.57
CA ALA A 35 -4.91 -11.71 4.47
C ALA A 35 -4.40 -12.73 3.45
N ILE A 36 -4.92 -13.96 3.50
CA ILE A 36 -4.58 -15.04 2.56
C ILE A 36 -4.94 -14.63 1.12
N GLY A 37 -6.14 -14.10 0.92
CA GLY A 37 -6.60 -13.63 -0.39
C GLY A 37 -5.73 -12.50 -0.96
N LEU A 38 -5.46 -11.47 -0.15
CA LEU A 38 -4.59 -10.35 -0.55
C LEU A 38 -3.17 -10.82 -0.89
N LEU A 39 -2.61 -11.71 -0.07
CA LEU A 39 -1.28 -12.28 -0.31
C LEU A 39 -1.26 -13.07 -1.61
N ALA A 40 -2.26 -13.92 -1.86
CA ALA A 40 -2.37 -14.71 -3.08
C ALA A 40 -2.46 -13.82 -4.33
N VAL A 41 -3.26 -12.76 -4.30
CA VAL A 41 -3.38 -11.81 -5.42
C VAL A 41 -2.08 -11.04 -5.63
N LEU A 42 -1.38 -10.62 -4.57
CA LEU A 42 -0.08 -9.95 -4.70
C LEU A 42 1.01 -10.87 -5.25
N ILE A 43 1.05 -12.14 -4.83
CA ILE A 43 1.96 -13.14 -5.40
C ILE A 43 1.64 -13.35 -6.87
N PHE A 44 0.36 -13.50 -7.22
CA PHE A 44 -0.07 -13.59 -8.62
C PHE A 44 0.36 -12.36 -9.41
N GLN A 45 0.25 -11.17 -8.83
CA GLN A 45 0.68 -9.92 -9.45
C GLN A 45 2.21 -9.88 -9.68
N ILE A 46 3.02 -10.41 -8.77
CA ILE A 46 4.48 -10.51 -8.93
C ILE A 46 4.84 -11.40 -10.14
N ILE A 47 4.12 -12.51 -10.32
CA ILE A 47 4.37 -13.50 -11.38
C ILE A 47 3.84 -13.00 -12.73
N CYS A 48 2.55 -12.63 -12.79
CA CYS A 48 1.88 -12.30 -14.03
C CYS A 48 2.08 -10.85 -14.47
N ARG A 49 2.46 -9.95 -13.55
CA ARG A 49 2.66 -8.51 -13.80
C ARG A 49 1.50 -7.89 -14.58
N ASN A 50 0.28 -8.30 -14.24
CA ASN A 50 -0.91 -7.85 -14.95
C ASN A 50 -1.14 -6.34 -14.70
N LYS A 51 -1.43 -5.58 -15.76
CA LYS A 51 -1.61 -4.12 -15.66
C LYS A 51 -2.84 -3.76 -14.84
N VAL A 52 -3.93 -4.50 -15.01
CA VAL A 52 -5.21 -4.21 -14.32
C VAL A 52 -5.07 -4.45 -12.83
N ILE A 53 -4.59 -5.63 -12.42
CA ILE A 53 -4.38 -5.97 -11.00
C ILE A 53 -3.30 -5.07 -10.38
N GLY A 54 -2.26 -4.74 -11.16
CA GLY A 54 -1.19 -3.81 -10.78
C GLY A 54 -1.65 -2.39 -10.45
N ILE A 55 -2.87 -2.01 -10.83
CA ILE A 55 -3.49 -0.73 -10.49
C ILE A 55 -4.61 -0.95 -9.46
N LEU A 56 -5.46 -1.95 -9.66
CA LEU A 56 -6.66 -2.19 -8.85
C LEU A 56 -6.31 -2.47 -7.37
N ILE A 57 -5.38 -3.39 -7.11
CA ILE A 57 -5.02 -3.80 -5.75
C ILE A 57 -4.39 -2.66 -4.93
N PRO A 58 -3.37 -1.93 -5.43
CA PRO A 58 -2.83 -0.80 -4.68
C PRO A 58 -3.85 0.33 -4.49
N CYS A 59 -4.80 0.54 -5.42
CA CYS A 59 -5.90 1.48 -5.20
C CYS A 59 -6.77 1.07 -4.01
N VAL A 60 -7.18 -0.21 -3.92
CA VAL A 60 -7.95 -0.72 -2.79
C VAL A 60 -7.18 -0.57 -1.48
N LEU A 61 -5.91 -0.98 -1.46
CA LEU A 61 -5.05 -0.86 -0.26
C LEU A 61 -4.86 0.60 0.15
N MET A 62 -4.73 1.52 -0.81
CA MET A 62 -4.60 2.95 -0.54
C MET A 62 -5.89 3.52 0.07
N LEU A 63 -7.06 3.18 -0.48
CA LEU A 63 -8.35 3.62 0.06
C LEU A 63 -8.61 3.08 1.47
N LEU A 64 -8.31 1.79 1.71
CA LEU A 64 -8.41 1.20 3.04
C LEU A 64 -7.46 1.87 4.03
N SER A 65 -6.23 2.17 3.61
CA SER A 65 -5.26 2.87 4.46
C SER A 65 -5.71 4.30 4.78
N MET A 66 -6.29 5.02 3.81
CA MET A 66 -6.88 6.35 4.05
C MET A 66 -8.05 6.27 5.04
N TYR A 67 -8.93 5.29 4.88
CA TYR A 67 -10.03 5.05 5.83
C TYR A 67 -9.51 4.78 7.24
N MET A 68 -8.47 3.95 7.39
CA MET A 68 -7.87 3.67 8.70
C MET A 68 -7.20 4.88 9.34
N ILE A 69 -6.60 5.77 8.54
CA ILE A 69 -6.06 7.05 9.05
C ILE A 69 -7.20 7.93 9.59
N LEU A 70 -8.33 8.00 8.89
CA LEU A 70 -9.50 8.75 9.37
C LEU A 70 -10.05 8.13 10.67
N ALA A 71 -10.09 6.79 10.77
CA ALA A 71 -10.50 6.09 11.97
C ALA A 71 -9.56 6.40 13.17
N LEU A 72 -8.24 6.37 12.95
CA LEU A 72 -7.25 6.76 13.94
C LEU A 72 -7.47 8.20 14.44
N PHE A 73 -7.70 9.16 13.52
CA PHE A 73 -7.97 10.53 13.94
C PHE A 73 -9.29 10.69 14.68
N SER A 74 -10.31 9.90 14.33
CA SER A 74 -11.59 9.87 15.06
C SER A 74 -11.38 9.44 16.50
N GLU A 75 -10.64 8.36 16.74
CA GLU A 75 -10.36 7.83 18.07
C GLU A 75 -9.50 8.81 18.89
N VAL A 76 -8.55 9.49 18.24
CA VAL A 76 -7.68 10.49 18.89
C VAL A 76 -8.45 11.69 19.44
N ASN A 77 -9.53 12.09 18.78
CA ASN A 77 -10.37 13.21 19.24
C ASN A 77 -11.22 12.86 20.47
N GLU A 78 -11.40 11.56 20.78
CA GLU A 78 -12.18 11.10 21.94
C GLU A 78 -11.33 10.97 23.22
N PHE A 79 -10.00 10.96 23.11
CA PHE A 79 -9.14 10.84 24.30
C PHE A 79 -9.07 12.15 25.08
N GLU A 80 -9.62 12.16 26.30
CA GLU A 80 -9.47 13.27 27.27
C GLU A 80 -8.00 13.49 27.70
N SER A 81 -7.13 12.48 27.55
CA SER A 81 -5.70 12.59 27.84
C SER A 81 -4.85 11.78 26.85
N PHE A 82 -3.86 12.44 26.25
CA PHE A 82 -2.86 11.84 25.37
C PHE A 82 -1.87 10.98 26.19
N LYS A 83 -2.28 9.78 26.58
CA LYS A 83 -1.42 8.81 27.30
C LYS A 83 -0.37 8.18 26.37
N SER A 84 0.72 7.68 26.96
CA SER A 84 1.88 7.11 26.23
C SER A 84 1.53 5.96 25.28
N ASP A 85 0.56 5.12 25.64
CA ASP A 85 0.17 3.96 24.83
C ASP A 85 -0.63 4.36 23.59
N ALA A 86 -1.53 5.33 23.73
CA ALA A 86 -2.30 5.89 22.62
C ALA A 86 -1.38 6.58 21.61
N GLN A 87 -0.38 7.34 22.08
CA GLN A 87 0.65 7.93 21.21
C GLN A 87 1.40 6.86 20.40
N ARG A 88 1.80 5.76 21.06
CA ARG A 88 2.54 4.69 20.39
C ARG A 88 1.72 4.04 19.27
N LEU A 89 0.46 3.72 19.54
CA LEU A 89 -0.45 3.15 18.53
C LEU A 89 -0.69 4.11 17.36
N LEU A 90 -0.87 5.39 17.66
CA LEU A 90 -1.08 6.44 16.67
C LEU A 90 0.13 6.59 15.74
N PHE A 91 1.34 6.73 16.30
CA PHE A 91 2.55 6.91 15.49
C PHE A 91 2.88 5.67 14.65
N ILE A 92 2.78 4.47 15.24
CA ILE A 92 3.06 3.22 14.51
C ILE A 92 2.00 3.00 13.42
N GLY A 93 0.73 3.20 13.74
CA GLY A 93 -0.38 3.09 12.80
C GLY A 93 -0.25 4.07 11.64
N LEU A 94 -0.04 5.37 11.93
CA LEU A 94 0.17 6.38 10.89
C LEU A 94 1.37 6.06 10.01
N ALA A 95 2.51 5.67 10.58
CA ALA A 95 3.68 5.31 9.78
C ALA A 95 3.40 4.12 8.85
N TYR A 96 2.69 3.11 9.35
CA TYR A 96 2.28 1.95 8.57
C TYR A 96 1.32 2.32 7.43
N PHE A 97 0.25 3.08 7.72
CA PHE A 97 -0.74 3.45 6.72
C PHE A 97 -0.19 4.44 5.68
N LEU A 98 0.57 5.45 6.10
CA LEU A 98 1.22 6.39 5.18
C LEU A 98 2.27 5.67 4.31
N GLY A 99 3.07 4.79 4.91
CA GLY A 99 4.01 3.96 4.16
C GLY A 99 3.30 3.11 3.10
N THR A 100 2.20 2.45 3.47
CA THR A 100 1.39 1.64 2.55
C THR A 100 0.79 2.49 1.41
N ILE A 101 0.28 3.69 1.71
CA ILE A 101 -0.22 4.64 0.71
C ILE A 101 0.89 5.02 -0.27
N LEU A 102 2.09 5.36 0.23
CA LEU A 102 3.22 5.75 -0.61
C LEU A 102 3.63 4.62 -1.56
N ILE A 103 3.77 3.40 -1.04
CA ILE A 103 4.14 2.24 -1.87
C ILE A 103 3.02 1.90 -2.88
N SER A 104 1.76 1.96 -2.47
CA SER A 104 0.62 1.78 -3.38
C SER A 104 0.65 2.80 -4.52
N PHE A 105 0.94 4.06 -4.23
CA PHE A 105 1.08 5.10 -5.25
C PHE A 105 2.22 4.78 -6.22
N LEU A 106 3.38 4.34 -5.73
CA LEU A 106 4.50 3.93 -6.58
C LEU A 106 4.12 2.75 -7.50
N MET A 107 3.38 1.77 -6.98
CA MET A 107 2.92 0.64 -7.78
C MET A 107 1.93 1.07 -8.88
N ILE A 108 0.98 1.95 -8.56
CA ILE A 108 0.08 2.53 -9.56
C ILE A 108 0.90 3.26 -10.64
N TRP A 109 1.87 4.08 -10.24
CA TRP A 109 2.74 4.80 -11.17
C TRP A 109 3.53 3.89 -12.09
N LYS A 110 3.96 2.73 -11.59
CA LYS A 110 4.67 1.70 -12.38
C LYS A 110 3.80 1.11 -13.49
N TYR A 111 2.52 0.85 -13.20
CA TYR A 111 1.60 0.17 -14.12
C TYR A 111 0.75 1.11 -14.98
N LEU A 112 0.79 2.42 -14.72
CA LEU A 112 0.11 3.42 -15.54
C LEU A 112 0.62 3.39 -17.00
N PRO A 113 -0.29 3.51 -18.00
CA PRO A 113 0.11 3.62 -19.39
C PRO A 113 0.98 4.86 -19.60
N LYS A 114 2.22 4.67 -20.04
CA LYS A 114 3.07 5.79 -20.46
C LYS A 114 2.62 6.21 -21.86
N SER A 115 2.05 7.40 -21.99
CA SER A 115 1.81 8.02 -23.30
C SER A 115 3.15 8.15 -24.03
N SER A 116 3.38 7.31 -25.04
CA SER A 116 4.51 7.48 -25.94
C SER A 116 4.11 8.55 -26.95
N ASN A 117 4.54 9.79 -26.69
CA ASN A 117 4.36 10.91 -27.61
C ASN A 117 5.30 10.77 -28.82
N LYS A 118 5.11 9.71 -29.63
CA LYS A 118 5.87 9.38 -30.84
C LYS A 118 4.98 9.30 -32.09
N GLN A 119 3.93 10.12 -32.18
CA GLN A 119 3.05 10.13 -33.37
C GLN A 119 2.99 11.48 -34.11
N LEU A 120 3.86 12.45 -33.84
CA LEU A 120 3.90 13.74 -34.56
C LEU A 120 5.16 13.99 -35.41
N ALA A 121 5.97 12.96 -35.69
CA ALA A 121 7.18 13.12 -36.52
C ALA A 121 7.06 12.55 -37.95
N TYR A 122 5.89 12.05 -38.36
CA TYR A 122 5.64 11.52 -39.71
C TYR A 122 4.23 11.89 -40.22
N LYS A 123 3.91 13.18 -40.20
CA LYS A 123 2.86 13.74 -41.07
C LYS A 123 3.40 14.96 -41.77
#